data_AF-A0A7V1U702-F1
#
_entry.id   AF-A0A7V1U702-F1
#
_cell.length_a   1.000
_cell.length_b   1.000
_cell.length_c   1.000
_cell.angle_alpha   90.00
_cell.angle_beta   90.00
_cell.angle_gamma   90.00
#
_symmetry.space_group_name_H-M   'P 1'
#
loop_
_entity.id
_entity.type
_entity.pdbx_description
1 polymer ?
#
loop_
_entity_poly.entity_id
_entity_poly.type
_entity_poly.pdbx_seq_one_letter_code
_entity_poly.pdbx_strand_id
1 'polypeptide(L)' 'MRVVLQRVSRARVAVDGRDVARIGRGFLLLVGAGRDDRPGEPERLAEKVANLRVFP' A
#
# COMPACT_ATOMS: atom_id res chain seq x y z
N MET A 1 -2.86 -12.25 4.43
CA MET A 1 -2.97 -10.77 4.48
C MET A 1 -3.72 -10.31 3.25
N ARG A 2 -4.36 -9.13 3.26
CA ARG A 2 -4.99 -8.56 2.05
C ARG A 2 -4.55 -7.12 1.82
N VAL A 3 -4.46 -6.73 0.55
CA VAL A 3 -4.10 -5.36 0.15
C VAL A 3 -5.06 -4.89 -0.94
N VAL A 4 -5.66 -3.71 -0.73
CA VAL A 4 -6.31 -2.94 -1.80
C VAL A 4 -5.31 -1.91 -2.30
N LEU A 5 -4.86 -2.07 -3.54
CA LEU A 5 -3.90 -1.18 -4.19
C LEU A 5 -4.64 -0.14 -5.02
N GLN A 6 -4.23 1.11 -4.87
CA GLN A 6 -4.70 2.23 -5.68
C GLN A 6 -3.53 2.88 -6.39
N ARG A 7 -3.60 2.97 -7.73
CA ARG A 7 -2.67 3.78 -8.51
C ARG A 7 -3.06 5.24 -8.37
N VAL A 8 -2.14 6.07 -7.90
CA VAL A 8 -2.43 7.47 -7.55
C VAL A 8 -1.47 8.44 -8.24
N SER A 9 -1.95 9.65 -8.52
CA SER A 9 -1.10 10.80 -8.88
C SER A 9 -0.53 11.50 -7.64
N ARG A 10 -1.20 11.36 -6.48
CA ARG A 10 -0.78 11.80 -5.15
C ARG A 10 -1.56 11.07 -4.06
N ALA A 11 -0.99 10.92 -2.86
CA ALA A 11 -1.71 10.49 -1.66
C ALA A 11 -1.07 11.08 -0.40
N ARG A 12 -1.84 11.20 0.69
CA ARG A 12 -1.35 11.71 1.98
C ARG A 12 -2.09 11.07 3.16
N VAL A 13 -1.44 11.08 4.31
CA VAL A 13 -2.03 10.74 5.61
C VAL A 13 -1.96 11.97 6.51
N ALA A 14 -3.06 12.31 7.16
CA ALA A 14 -3.14 13.41 8.11
C ALA A 14 -3.73 12.92 9.44
N VAL A 15 -3.17 13.39 10.55
CA VAL A 15 -3.66 13.16 11.92
C VAL A 15 -3.90 14.53 12.53
N ASP A 16 -5.09 14.76 13.07
CA ASP A 16 -5.51 16.07 13.61
C ASP A 16 -5.29 17.24 12.64
N GLY A 17 -5.56 17.00 11.35
CA GLY A 17 -5.40 17.98 10.28
C GLY A 17 -3.94 18.28 9.88
N ARG A 18 -2.96 17.63 10.49
CA ARG A 18 -1.53 17.77 10.15
C ARG A 18 -1.08 16.60 9.30
N ASP A 19 -0.45 16.89 8.16
CA ASP A 19 0.11 15.87 7.29
C ASP A 19 1.31 15.19 7.97
N VAL A 20 1.24 13.85 8.10
CA VAL A 20 2.32 13.02 8.67
C VAL A 20 3.07 12.23 7.60
N ALA A 21 2.47 12.03 6.43
CA ALA A 21 3.10 11.37 5.29
C ALA A 21 2.46 11.82 3.97
N ARG A 22 3.26 11.87 2.89
CA ARG A 22 2.79 12.19 1.54
C ARG A 22 3.64 11.50 0.48
N ILE A 23 3.01 11.16 -0.64
CA ILE A 23 3.67 10.66 -1.86
C ILE A 23 3.16 11.39 -3.11
N GLY A 24 3.98 11.38 -4.17
CA GLY A 24 3.59 11.79 -5.53
C GLY A 24 2.95 10.67 -6.34
N ARG A 25 3.28 10.57 -7.64
CA ARG A 25 2.85 9.47 -8.51
C ARG A 25 3.35 8.14 -7.92
N GLY A 26 2.44 7.19 -7.69
CA GLY A 26 2.81 5.94 -7.03
C GLY A 26 1.60 5.08 -6.66
N PHE A 27 1.73 4.32 -5.58
CA PHE A 27 0.69 3.47 -5.03
C PHE A 27 0.29 3.91 -3.63
N LEU A 28 -1.02 3.93 -3.36
CA LEU A 28 -1.58 3.92 -2.01
C LEU A 28 -2.08 2.51 -1.70
N LEU A 29 -1.61 1.94 -0.59
CA LEU A 29 -1.98 0.59 -0.18
C LEU A 29 -2.83 0.65 1.09
N LEU A 30 -4.02 0.06 1.04
CA LEU A 30 -4.81 -0.23 2.23
C LEU A 30 -4.54 -1.69 2.61
N VAL A 31 -3.88 -1.91 3.74
CA VAL A 31 -3.41 -3.23 4.18
C VAL A 31 -4.28 -3.73 5.32
N GLY A 32 -4.80 -4.94 5.18
CA GLY A 32 -5.53 -5.66 6.23
C GLY A 32 -4.78 -6.91 6.66
N ALA A 33 -4.42 -6.97 7.94
CA ALA A 33 -3.89 -8.16 8.59
C ALA A 33 -5.02 -8.96 9.26
N GLY A 34 -5.07 -10.27 9.00
CA GLY A 34 -6.06 -11.19 9.54
C GLY A 34 -5.44 -12.26 10.44
N ARG A 35 -6.27 -13.00 11.19
CA ARG A 35 -5.82 -14.05 12.12
C ARG A 35 -5.14 -15.23 11.41
N ASP A 36 -5.56 -15.55 10.21
CA ASP A 36 -5.05 -16.69 9.42
C ASP A 36 -3.89 -16.32 8.50
N ASP A 37 -3.30 -15.14 8.70
CA ASP A 37 -2.16 -14.69 7.93
C ASP A 37 -0.92 -15.52 8.28
N ARG A 38 -0.20 -15.97 7.25
CA ARG A 38 0.97 -16.84 7.41
C ARG A 38 2.25 -16.01 7.47
N PRO A 39 3.29 -16.51 8.17
CA PRO A 39 4.64 -15.99 8.00
C PRO A 39 5.02 -15.96 6.51
N GLY A 40 5.66 -14.88 6.05
CA GLY A 40 6.05 -14.71 4.64
C GLY A 40 5.00 -14.04 3.73
N GLU A 41 3.75 -13.90 4.19
CA GLU A 41 2.72 -13.18 3.42
C GLU A 41 3.07 -11.70 3.15
N PRO A 42 3.62 -10.93 4.11
CA PRO A 42 4.04 -9.55 3.86
C PRO A 42 5.09 -9.43 2.76
N GLU A 43 6.13 -10.28 2.79
CA GLU A 43 7.22 -10.30 1.82
C GLU A 43 6.70 -10.63 0.42
N ARG A 44 5.85 -11.67 0.32
CA ARG A 44 5.22 -12.07 -0.94
C ARG A 44 4.34 -10.97 -1.54
N LEU A 45 3.55 -10.28 -0.70
CA LEU A 45 2.70 -9.19 -1.15
C LEU A 45 3.51 -7.95 -1.55
N ALA A 46 4.57 -7.63 -0.80
CA ALA A 46 5.48 -6.54 -1.12
C ALA A 46 6.17 -6.76 -2.48
N GLU A 47 6.71 -7.95 -2.71
CA GLU A 47 7.32 -8.31 -4.00
C GLU A 47 6.31 -8.23 -5.15
N LYS A 48 5.08 -8.72 -4.94
CA LYS A 48 4.02 -8.65 -5.93
C LYS A 48 3.63 -7.19 -6.27
N VAL A 49 3.55 -6.32 -5.27
CA VAL A 49 3.21 -4.90 -5.47
C VAL A 49 4.35 -4.16 -6.18
N ALA A 50 5.60 -4.38 -5.77
CA ALA A 50 6.77 -3.73 -6.36
C ALA A 50 6.92 -4.03 -7.86
N ASN A 51 6.56 -5.26 -8.27
CA ASN A 51 6.67 -5.72 -9.66
C ASN A 51 5.39 -5.53 -10.49
N LEU A 52 4.34 -4.90 -9.94
CA LEU A 52 3.05 -4.76 -10.62
C LEU A 52 3.12 -3.74 -11.76
N ARG A 53 2.94 -4.20 -13.00
CA ARG A 53 3.04 -3.38 -14.22
C ARG A 53 1.72 -2.70 -14.59
N VAL A 54 1.31 -1.71 -13.78
CA VAL A 54 0.04 -0.97 -13.96
C VAL A 54 0.23 0.53 -14.22
N PHE A 55 1.47 0.96 -14.44
CA PHE A 55 1.77 2.29 -14.94
C PHE A 55 1.91 2.26 -16.48
N PRO A 56 1.36 3.27 -17.19
CA PRO A 56 1.72 3.54 -18.58
C PRO A 56 3.19 3.88 -18.69
#